data_AF-A0A7C5ACP7-F1
#
_entry.id   AF-A0A7C5ACP7-F1
#
_cell.length_a   1.000
_cell.length_b   1.000
_cell.length_c   1.000
_cell.angle_alpha   90.00
_cell.angle_beta   90.00
_cell.angle_gamma   90.00
#
_symmetry.space_group_name_H-M   'P 1'
#
loop_
_entity.id
_entity.type
_entity.pdbx_description
1 polymer ?
#
loop_
_entity_poly.entity_id
_entity_poly.type
_entity_poly.pdbx_seq_one_letter_code
_entity_poly.pdbx_strand_id
1 'polypeptide(L)'
;MEALGFQLRSEASLSMLTEDVVKTSAIEGEKLASDEVRSSIARRLGLDVAGLPSPGRQVEGVVEMMLDATRNHALPLTRERLFSWHAALFPTGGHGMRRIAVGAWRTDEDGPMQ
;
A
#
# COMPACT_ATOMS: atom_id res chain seq x y z
N MET A 1 5.21 12.81 30.56
CA MET A 1 6.16 13.21 29.50
C MET A 1 6.29 12.13 28.41
N GLU A 2 6.11 10.84 28.71
CA GLU A 2 6.15 9.74 27.71
C GLU A 2 5.00 9.76 26.68
N ALA A 3 3.77 10.08 27.10
CA ALA A 3 2.60 10.08 26.21
C ALA A 3 2.72 11.05 25.03
N LEU A 4 3.35 12.22 25.25
CA LEU A 4 3.58 13.23 24.22
C LEU A 4 4.55 12.71 23.12
N GLY A 5 5.56 11.93 23.52
CA GLY A 5 6.51 11.32 22.58
C GLY A 5 5.88 10.21 21.74
N PHE A 6 4.91 9.47 22.30
CA PHE A 6 4.15 8.47 21.54
C PHE A 6 3.28 9.14 20.47
N GLN A 7 2.54 10.18 20.82
CA GLN A 7 1.70 10.91 19.86
C GLN A 7 2.53 11.53 18.72
N LEU A 8 3.66 12.16 19.06
CA LEU A 8 4.53 12.76 18.04
C LEU A 8 5.11 11.72 17.07
N ARG A 9 5.53 10.55 17.58
CA ARG A 9 6.05 9.46 16.74
C ARG A 9 4.96 8.88 15.84
N SER A 10 3.75 8.69 16.35
CA SER A 10 2.62 8.19 15.56
C SER A 10 2.24 9.16 14.45
N GLU A 11 2.24 10.47 14.74
CA GLU A 11 1.95 11.50 13.73
C GLU A 11 3.06 11.61 12.68
N ALA A 12 4.33 11.49 13.09
CA ALA A 12 5.46 11.45 12.17
C ALA A 12 5.40 10.22 11.26
N SER A 13 5.05 9.04 11.82
CA SER A 13 4.90 7.81 11.06
C SER A 13 3.74 7.91 10.06
N LEU A 14 2.60 8.48 10.50
CA LEU A 14 1.45 8.72 9.63
C LEU A 14 1.81 9.61 8.46
N SER A 15 2.47 10.74 8.72
CA SER A 15 2.89 11.68 7.68
C SER A 15 3.88 11.05 6.69
N MET A 16 4.92 10.38 7.20
CA MET A 16 5.95 9.74 6.38
C MET A 16 5.36 8.64 5.48
N LEU A 17 4.56 7.72 6.04
CA LEU A 17 3.95 6.64 5.27
C LEU A 17 2.93 7.15 4.25
N THR A 18 2.23 8.24 4.57
CA THR A 18 1.31 8.88 3.62
C THR A 18 2.07 9.42 2.41
N GLU A 19 3.19 10.10 2.66
CA GLU A 19 4.03 10.62 1.59
C GLU A 19 4.65 9.50 0.76
N ASP A 20 5.22 8.47 1.39
CA ASP A 20 5.81 7.33 0.70
C ASP A 20 4.82 6.65 -0.25
N VAL A 21 3.60 6.37 0.24
CA VAL A 21 2.53 5.77 -0.58
C VAL A 21 2.17 6.67 -1.77
N VAL A 22 1.94 7.96 -1.54
CA VAL A 22 1.55 8.89 -2.62
C VAL A 22 2.67 9.02 -3.64
N LYS A 23 3.93 9.13 -3.20
CA LYS A 23 5.07 9.32 -4.10
C LYS A 23 5.41 8.05 -4.87
N THR A 24 5.39 6.88 -4.22
CA THR A 24 5.66 5.61 -4.92
C THR A 24 4.58 5.30 -5.94
N SER A 25 3.31 5.58 -5.64
CA SER A 25 2.23 5.41 -6.62
C SER A 25 2.37 6.40 -7.78
N ALA A 26 2.79 7.64 -7.52
CA ALA A 26 3.01 8.62 -8.57
C ALA A 26 4.13 8.23 -9.57
N ILE A 27 5.12 7.45 -9.13
CA ILE A 27 6.15 6.88 -10.02
C ILE A 27 5.52 5.93 -11.05
N GLU A 28 4.53 5.14 -10.63
CA GLU A 28 3.76 4.24 -11.50
C GLU A 28 2.69 4.98 -12.33
N GLY A 29 2.60 6.31 -12.22
CA GLY A 29 1.59 7.12 -12.89
C GLY A 29 0.23 7.17 -12.17
N GLU A 30 0.13 6.54 -11.00
CA GLU A 30 -1.09 6.50 -10.19
C GLU A 30 -1.23 7.75 -9.31
N LYS A 31 -2.42 8.37 -9.33
CA LYS A 31 -2.73 9.57 -8.55
C LYS A 31 -3.69 9.23 -7.42
N LEU A 32 -3.14 8.82 -6.28
CA LEU A 32 -3.93 8.53 -5.08
C LEU A 32 -4.32 9.81 -4.34
N ALA A 33 -5.55 9.85 -3.81
CA ALA A 33 -6.01 10.94 -2.96
C ALA A 33 -5.31 10.86 -1.59
N SER A 34 -4.52 11.88 -1.25
CA SER A 34 -3.67 11.89 -0.06
C SER A 34 -4.46 11.75 1.26
N ASP A 35 -5.67 12.32 1.31
CA ASP A 35 -6.60 12.20 2.41
C ASP A 35 -7.15 10.77 2.58
N GLU A 36 -7.45 10.06 1.49
CA GLU A 36 -7.79 8.64 1.52
C GLU A 36 -6.61 7.78 2.01
N VAL A 37 -5.40 8.03 1.50
CA VAL A 37 -4.18 7.33 1.93
C VAL A 37 -3.94 7.53 3.42
N ARG A 38 -3.96 8.79 3.88
CA ARG A 38 -3.81 9.13 5.29
C ARG A 38 -4.90 8.47 6.15
N SER A 39 -6.14 8.48 5.68
CA SER A 39 -7.28 7.82 6.34
C SER A 39 -7.05 6.32 6.52
N SER A 40 -6.58 5.65 5.48
CA SER A 40 -6.29 4.22 5.49
C SER A 40 -5.14 3.85 6.44
N ILE A 41 -4.07 4.66 6.47
CA ILE A 41 -2.93 4.48 7.37
C ILE A 41 -3.33 4.77 8.83
N ALA A 42 -4.07 5.85 9.08
CA ALA A 42 -4.54 6.23 10.41
C ALA A 42 -5.37 5.12 11.06
N ARG A 43 -6.30 4.49 10.31
CA ARG A 43 -7.06 3.31 10.77
C ARG A 43 -6.15 2.17 11.20
N ARG A 44 -5.10 1.87 10.43
CA ARG A 44 -4.14 0.78 10.73
C ARG A 44 -3.10 1.12 11.81
N LEU A 45 -3.00 2.38 12.20
CA LEU A 45 -2.21 2.85 13.34
C LEU A 45 -3.06 2.99 14.62
N GLY A 46 -4.38 2.79 14.55
CA GLY A 46 -5.29 2.98 15.68
C GLY A 46 -5.43 4.45 16.09
N LEU A 47 -5.27 5.37 15.13
CA LEU A 47 -5.43 6.81 15.35
C LEU A 47 -6.87 7.24 15.09
N ASP A 48 -7.27 8.38 15.64
CA ASP A 48 -8.59 8.97 15.37
C ASP A 48 -8.73 9.30 13.88
N VAL A 49 -9.87 8.92 13.33
CA VAL A 49 -10.21 9.01 11.91
C VAL A 49 -11.51 9.79 11.67
N ALA A 50 -12.05 10.44 12.71
CA ALA A 50 -13.24 11.27 12.59
C ALA A 50 -13.06 12.34 11.50
N GLY A 51 -13.98 12.35 10.52
CA GLY A 51 -13.96 13.31 9.40
C GLY A 51 -13.04 12.94 8.24
N LEU A 52 -12.31 11.81 8.29
CA LEU A 52 -11.52 11.34 7.16
C LEU A 52 -12.37 10.54 6.16
N PRO A 53 -12.08 10.61 4.85
CA PRO A 53 -12.85 9.91 3.83
C PRO A 53 -12.71 8.38 3.96
N SER A 54 -13.62 7.65 3.31
CA SER A 54 -13.44 6.21 3.13
C SER A 54 -12.50 5.95 1.95
N PRO A 55 -11.36 5.29 2.15
CA PRO A 55 -10.41 4.99 1.09
C PRO A 55 -10.98 3.99 0.08
N GLY A 56 -10.63 4.19 -1.18
CA GLY A 56 -10.91 3.24 -2.26
C GLY A 56 -10.10 1.94 -2.13
N ARG A 57 -10.52 0.90 -2.86
CA ARG A 57 -9.86 -0.42 -2.85
C ARG A 57 -8.40 -0.38 -3.30
N GLN A 58 -8.07 0.49 -4.25
CA GLN A 58 -6.70 0.65 -4.74
C GLN A 58 -5.80 1.23 -3.64
N VAL A 59 -6.28 2.26 -2.92
CA VAL A 59 -5.58 2.83 -1.76
C VAL A 59 -5.38 1.76 -0.70
N GLU A 60 -6.42 0.99 -0.38
CA GLU A 60 -6.33 -0.09 0.60
C GLU A 60 -5.26 -1.12 0.24
N GLY A 61 -5.19 -1.55 -1.02
CA GLY A 61 -4.20 -2.53 -1.46
C GLY A 61 -2.76 -2.03 -1.36
N VAL A 62 -2.50 -0.79 -1.79
CA VAL A 62 -1.15 -0.18 -1.69
C VAL A 62 -0.75 0.02 -0.23
N VAL A 63 -1.65 0.52 0.61
CA VAL A 63 -1.38 0.77 2.03
C VAL A 63 -1.14 -0.53 2.79
N GLU A 64 -1.90 -1.59 2.50
CA GLU A 64 -1.69 -2.90 3.11
C GLU A 64 -0.30 -3.47 2.78
N MET A 65 0.08 -3.44 1.50
CA MET A 65 1.40 -3.89 1.05
C MET A 65 2.52 -3.06 1.69
N MET A 66 2.42 -1.74 1.69
CA MET A 66 3.46 -0.85 2.24
C MET A 66 3.63 -1.04 3.75
N LEU A 67 2.54 -1.26 4.49
CA LEU A 67 2.62 -1.52 5.93
C LEU A 67 3.18 -2.89 6.25
N ASP A 68 2.84 -3.92 5.47
CA ASP A 68 3.49 -5.23 5.62
C ASP A 68 4.98 -5.14 5.30
N ALA A 69 5.38 -4.48 4.21
CA ALA A 69 6.78 -4.31 3.82
C ALA A 69 7.60 -3.59 4.88
N THR A 70 7.08 -2.49 5.43
CA THR A 70 7.80 -1.67 6.42
C THR A 70 7.83 -2.29 7.81
N ARG A 71 6.71 -2.87 8.29
CA ARG A 71 6.63 -3.46 9.64
C ARG A 71 7.28 -4.83 9.71
N ASN A 72 7.16 -5.63 8.65
CA ASN A 72 7.67 -6.99 8.59
C ASN A 72 8.93 -7.08 7.70
N HIS A 73 9.75 -6.03 7.67
CA HIS A 73 10.98 -5.96 6.86
C HIS A 73 12.00 -7.04 7.24
N ALA A 74 12.00 -7.50 8.50
CA ALA A 74 12.88 -8.55 8.98
C ALA A 74 12.38 -9.97 8.66
N LEU A 75 11.12 -10.12 8.24
CA LEU A 75 10.59 -11.43 7.85
C LEU A 75 11.10 -11.80 6.45
N PRO A 76 11.34 -13.10 6.18
CA PRO A 76 11.72 -13.56 4.84
C PRO A 76 10.73 -13.13 3.76
N LEU A 77 11.25 -12.86 2.57
CA LEU A 77 10.45 -12.59 1.38
C LEU A 77 10.06 -13.91 0.71
N THR A 78 8.92 -14.48 1.12
CA THR A 78 8.40 -15.72 0.53
C THR A 78 7.63 -15.45 -0.76
N ARG A 79 7.41 -16.50 -1.56
CA ARG A 79 6.61 -16.40 -2.79
C ARG A 79 5.17 -16.01 -2.47
N GLU A 80 4.61 -16.59 -1.43
CA GLU A 80 3.25 -16.34 -0.97
C GLU A 80 3.08 -14.86 -0.54
N ARG A 81 4.09 -14.29 0.12
CA ARG A 81 4.10 -12.88 0.51
C ARG A 81 4.17 -11.95 -0.70
N LEU A 82 5.09 -12.22 -1.63
CA LEU A 82 5.21 -11.49 -2.89
C LEU A 82 3.91 -11.53 -3.71
N PHE A 83 3.29 -12.70 -3.80
CA PHE A 83 2.03 -12.88 -4.52
C PHE A 83 0.87 -12.17 -3.85
N SER A 84 0.81 -12.17 -2.52
CA SER A 84 -0.20 -11.44 -1.76
C SER A 84 -0.08 -9.94 -1.98
N TRP A 85 1.14 -9.40 -1.96
CA TRP A 85 1.41 -8.00 -2.30
C TRP A 85 0.98 -7.67 -3.72
N HIS A 86 1.37 -8.48 -4.70
CA HIS A 86 0.97 -8.28 -6.08
C HIS A 86 -0.57 -8.35 -6.25
N ALA A 87 -1.25 -9.27 -5.56
CA ALA A 87 -2.70 -9.36 -5.59
C ALA A 87 -3.39 -8.13 -5.01
N ALA A 88 -2.85 -7.57 -3.93
CA ALA A 88 -3.35 -6.34 -3.32
C ALA A 88 -3.28 -5.14 -4.28
N LEU A 89 -2.23 -5.06 -5.12
CA LEU A 89 -2.07 -3.98 -6.10
C LEU A 89 -3.06 -4.06 -7.28
N PHE A 90 -3.56 -5.26 -7.60
CA PHE A 90 -4.44 -5.50 -8.75
C PHE A 90 -5.77 -6.17 -8.36
N PRO A 91 -6.60 -5.53 -7.52
CA PRO A 91 -7.80 -6.14 -6.95
C PRO A 91 -8.88 -6.49 -7.99
N THR A 92 -8.80 -5.91 -9.20
CA THR A 92 -9.71 -6.19 -10.32
C THR A 92 -9.15 -7.20 -11.33
N GLY A 93 -7.92 -7.71 -11.11
CA GLY A 93 -7.31 -8.71 -11.96
C GLY A 93 -6.71 -8.15 -13.27
N GLY A 94 -6.29 -6.89 -13.28
CA GLY A 94 -5.81 -6.23 -14.51
C GLY A 94 -5.21 -4.85 -14.27
N HIS A 95 -4.53 -4.33 -15.28
CA HIS A 95 -4.12 -2.93 -15.37
C HIS A 95 -4.91 -2.26 -16.51
N GLY A 96 -5.88 -1.42 -16.15
CA GLY A 96 -6.85 -0.89 -17.10
C GLY A 96 -7.68 -2.02 -17.74
N MET A 97 -7.74 -2.05 -19.07
CA MET A 97 -8.44 -3.11 -19.82
C MET A 97 -7.63 -4.39 -20.00
N ARG A 98 -6.32 -4.36 -19.72
CA ARG A 98 -5.44 -5.51 -19.93
C ARG A 98 -5.46 -6.41 -18.71
N ARG A 99 -5.84 -7.68 -18.92
CA ARG A 99 -5.68 -8.74 -17.93
C ARG A 99 -4.20 -9.04 -17.72
N ILE A 100 -3.82 -9.33 -16.48
CA ILE A 100 -2.47 -9.77 -16.12
C ILE A 100 -2.56 -10.97 -15.18
N ALA A 101 -1.49 -11.76 -15.10
CA ALA A 101 -1.35 -12.80 -14.08
C ALA A 101 -1.19 -12.14 -12.70
N VAL A 102 -2.26 -12.10 -11.90
CA VAL A 102 -2.26 -11.49 -10.58
C VAL A 102 -1.90 -12.52 -9.51
N GLY A 103 -0.89 -12.20 -8.68
CA GLY A 103 -0.48 -13.06 -7.57
C GLY A 103 0.21 -14.34 -8.06
N ALA A 104 0.85 -14.27 -9.21
CA ALA A 104 1.57 -15.38 -9.83
C ALA A 104 2.78 -14.85 -10.61
N TRP A 105 3.70 -15.74 -10.93
CA TRP A 105 4.79 -15.40 -11.85
C TRP A 105 4.26 -15.16 -13.25
N ARG A 106 4.89 -14.22 -13.97
CA ARG A 106 4.64 -14.02 -15.38
C ARG A 106 5.00 -15.30 -16.15
N THR A 107 4.18 -15.64 -17.12
CA THR A 107 4.48 -16.69 -18.12
C THR A 107 5.02 -16.03 -19.39
N ASP A 108 5.56 -16.83 -20.31
CA ASP A 108 6.02 -16.34 -21.61
C ASP A 108 4.89 -16.26 -22.66
N GLU A 109 3.63 -16.37 -22.23
CA GLU A 109 2.46 -16.27 -23.10
C GLU A 109 2.38 -14.90 -23.82
N ASP A 110 2.84 -13.84 -23.15
CA ASP A 110 2.92 -12.48 -23.69
C ASP A 110 4.30 -12.16 -24.31
N GLY A 111 5.10 -13.18 -24.65
CA GLY A 111 6.49 -13.04 -25.11
C GLY A 111 7.49 -12.93 -23.95
N PRO A 112 8.82 -12.93 -24.20
CA PRO A 112 9.85 -12.89 -23.15
C PRO A 112 9.85 -11.58 -22.36
N MET A 113 10.43 -11.59 -21.16
CA MET A 113 10.62 -10.37 -20.36
C MET A 113 11.53 -9.42 -21.16
N GLN A 114 11.11 -8.16 -21.30
CA GLN A 114 11.88 -7.10 -21.95
C GLN A 114 12.28 -6.04 -20.93
#